data_AF-A0AAX4HKY3-F1
#
_entry.id   AF-A0AAX4HKY3-F1
#
_cell.length_a   1.000
_cell.length_b   1.000
_cell.length_c   1.000
_cell.angle_alpha   90.00
_cell.angle_beta   90.00
_cell.angle_gamma   90.00
#
_symmetry.space_group_name_H-M   'P 1'
#
loop_
_entity.id
_entity.type
_entity.pdbx_description
1 polymer ?
#
loop_
_entity_poly.entity_id
_entity_poly.type
_entity_poly.pdbx_seq_one_letter_code
_entity_poly.pdbx_strand_id
1 'polypeptide(L)'
;MSDNHGHAPAHAHEHKSHKKEYLFIFVLLTVLTVIEIWVAEIPGLSKFGKGSALTFLAVGKAFIVAYYYMHLKEETKWLKFIAAVPITAGIYATVLCLEAIYKPF
;
A
#
# COMPACT_ATOMS: atom_id res chain seq x y z
N MET A 1 48.23 10.37 38.70
CA MET A 1 47.09 9.89 39.50
C MET A 1 45.94 10.86 39.29
N SER A 2 44.73 10.32 39.12
CA SER A 2 43.45 10.99 38.93
C SER A 2 43.04 11.22 37.47
N ASP A 3 42.62 10.11 36.87
CA ASP A 3 41.48 10.02 35.95
C ASP A 3 40.37 10.99 36.33
N ASN A 4 39.84 11.74 35.36
CA ASN A 4 38.53 12.34 35.51
C ASN A 4 37.69 12.10 34.25
N HIS A 5 36.64 11.31 34.49
CA HIS A 5 35.59 10.93 33.58
C HIS A 5 34.86 12.14 32.98
N GLY A 6 34.71 12.12 31.66
CA GLY A 6 33.67 12.86 30.95
C GLY A 6 32.85 11.86 30.16
N HIS A 7 31.84 11.29 30.82
CA HIS A 7 30.84 10.40 30.26
C HIS A 7 30.37 10.84 28.86
N ALA A 8 30.43 9.92 27.91
CA ALA A 8 29.70 10.05 26.66
C ALA A 8 28.20 10.17 26.94
N PRO A 9 27.49 11.18 26.41
CA PRO A 9 26.11 10.97 26.06
C PRO A 9 26.17 10.10 24.80
N ALA A 10 25.98 8.79 24.95
CA ALA A 10 25.49 7.97 23.87
C ALA A 10 24.17 8.61 23.44
N HIS A 11 24.22 9.45 22.40
CA HIS A 11 23.06 10.01 21.76
C HIS A 11 22.17 8.83 21.38
N ALA A 12 21.13 8.60 22.19
CA ALA A 12 20.10 7.63 21.89
C ALA A 12 19.42 8.13 20.63
N HIS A 13 19.92 7.67 19.48
CA HIS A 13 19.38 8.01 18.17
C HIS A 13 17.90 7.64 18.18
N GLU A 14 17.06 8.67 18.22
CA GLU A 14 15.62 8.57 18.26
C GLU A 14 15.10 8.15 16.87
N HIS A 15 15.40 6.92 16.45
CA HIS A 15 14.93 6.29 15.21
C HIS A 15 13.47 5.83 15.36
N LYS A 16 12.55 6.73 15.70
CA LYS A 16 11.14 6.38 15.96
C LYS A 16 10.11 6.98 15.01
N SER A 17 10.50 7.74 13.99
CA SER A 17 9.51 8.40 13.13
C SER A 17 8.95 7.50 12.02
N HIS A 18 9.79 6.84 11.23
CA HIS A 18 9.31 6.17 10.00
C HIS A 18 8.47 4.91 10.24
N LYS A 19 8.78 4.10 11.27
CA LYS A 19 8.08 2.82 11.50
C LYS A 19 6.59 3.00 11.79
N LYS A 20 6.22 4.10 12.45
CA LYS A 20 4.82 4.39 12.82
C LYS A 20 3.96 4.67 11.61
N GLU A 21 4.48 5.40 10.64
CA GLU A 21 3.75 5.73 9.42
C GLU A 21 3.54 4.50 8.53
N TYR A 22 4.55 3.63 8.38
CA TYR A 22 4.37 2.35 7.67
C TYR A 22 3.30 1.50 8.32
N LEU A 23 3.30 1.44 9.65
CA LEU A 23 2.33 0.66 10.43
C LEU A 23 0.92 1.26 10.31
N PHE A 24 0.80 2.58 10.29
CA PHE A 24 -0.48 3.28 10.06
C PHE A 24 -1.07 2.94 8.69
N ILE A 25 -0.27 2.95 7.63
CA ILE A 25 -0.76 2.64 6.27
C ILE A 25 -1.01 1.17 6.06
N PHE A 26 -0.19 0.31 6.67
CA PHE A 26 -0.48 -1.10 6.70
C PHE A 26 -1.88 -1.35 7.29
N VAL A 27 -2.19 -0.76 8.44
CA VAL A 27 -3.51 -0.85 9.06
C VAL A 27 -4.60 -0.25 8.16
N LEU A 28 -4.36 0.92 7.56
CA LEU A 28 -5.32 1.56 6.64
C LEU A 28 -5.63 0.66 5.42
N LEU A 29 -4.60 0.09 4.80
CA LEU A 29 -4.74 -0.83 3.66
C LEU A 29 -5.44 -2.12 4.08
N THR A 30 -5.10 -2.69 5.23
CA THR A 30 -5.77 -3.87 5.79
C THR A 30 -7.26 -3.61 5.99
N VAL A 31 -7.63 -2.48 6.61
CA VAL A 31 -9.03 -2.09 6.80
C VAL A 31 -9.73 -1.93 5.45
N LEU A 32 -9.10 -1.28 4.48
CA LEU A 32 -9.65 -1.11 3.14
C LEU A 32 -9.85 -2.45 2.40
N THR A 33 -9.01 -3.45 2.68
CA THR A 33 -9.14 -4.81 2.14
C THR A 33 -10.24 -5.60 2.84
N VAL A 34 -10.39 -5.47 4.16
CA VAL A 34 -11.51 -6.10 4.87
C VAL A 34 -12.83 -5.54 4.34
N ILE A 35 -12.94 -4.22 4.20
CA ILE A 35 -14.13 -3.57 3.61
C ILE A 35 -14.36 -4.08 2.18
N GLU A 36 -13.29 -4.24 1.39
CA GLU A 36 -13.38 -4.81 0.04
C GLU A 36 -14.02 -6.20 0.03
N ILE A 37 -13.54 -7.12 0.88
CA ILE A 37 -14.06 -8.48 0.98
C ILE A 37 -15.52 -8.45 1.40
N TRP A 38 -15.88 -7.62 2.38
CA TRP A 38 -17.27 -7.46 2.79
C TRP A 38 -18.17 -6.99 1.65
N VAL A 39 -17.72 -6.01 0.86
CA VAL A 39 -18.45 -5.54 -0.34
C VAL A 39 -18.48 -6.63 -1.43
N ALA A 40 -17.41 -7.42 -1.55
CA ALA A 40 -17.32 -8.58 -2.45
C ALA A 40 -18.24 -9.73 -2.01
N GLU A 41 -18.63 -9.80 -0.74
CA GLU A 41 -19.52 -10.86 -0.24
C GLU A 41 -20.99 -10.52 -0.46
N ILE A 42 -21.39 -9.23 -0.55
CA ILE A 42 -22.80 -8.81 -0.65
C ILE A 42 -23.48 -9.45 -1.88
N PRO A 43 -24.43 -10.39 -1.68
CA PRO A 43 -25.17 -11.01 -2.77
C PRO A 43 -26.31 -10.08 -3.18
N GLY A 44 -26.34 -9.65 -4.45
CA GLY A 44 -27.39 -8.75 -4.99
C GLY A 44 -26.88 -7.66 -5.93
N LEU A 45 -25.58 -7.39 -5.95
CA LEU A 45 -24.96 -6.47 -6.91
C LEU A 45 -24.72 -7.18 -8.26
N SER A 46 -25.12 -6.53 -9.36
CA SER A 46 -24.77 -6.95 -10.72
C SER A 46 -23.25 -7.16 -10.83
N LYS A 47 -22.82 -8.22 -11.53
CA LYS A 47 -21.39 -8.58 -11.73
C LYS A 47 -20.54 -7.37 -12.14
N PHE A 48 -21.11 -6.48 -12.96
CA PHE A 48 -20.46 -5.24 -13.39
C PHE A 48 -20.33 -4.20 -12.27
N GLY A 49 -21.39 -3.95 -11.50
CA GLY A 49 -21.35 -3.00 -10.39
C GLY A 49 -20.42 -3.45 -9.26
N LYS A 50 -20.33 -4.76 -9.06
CA LYS A 50 -19.41 -5.37 -8.10
C LYS A 50 -17.96 -5.24 -8.58
N GLY A 51 -17.70 -5.57 -9.85
CA GLY A 51 -16.37 -5.43 -10.45
C GLY A 51 -15.86 -3.99 -10.46
N SER A 52 -16.71 -3.01 -10.77
CA SER A 52 -16.31 -1.60 -10.75
C SER A 52 -16.02 -1.11 -9.33
N ALA A 53 -16.86 -1.45 -8.35
CA ALA A 53 -16.63 -1.07 -6.95
C ALA A 53 -15.32 -1.65 -6.39
N LEU A 54 -15.05 -2.92 -6.65
CA LEU A 54 -13.79 -3.58 -6.27
C LEU A 54 -12.59 -2.93 -6.96
N THR A 55 -12.71 -2.60 -8.25
CA THR A 55 -11.66 -1.91 -9.01
C THR A 55 -11.35 -0.53 -8.41
N PHE A 56 -12.37 0.26 -8.08
CA PHE A 56 -12.17 1.55 -7.41
C PHE A 56 -11.49 1.39 -6.04
N LEU A 57 -11.88 0.38 -5.26
CA LEU A 57 -11.25 0.09 -3.97
C LEU A 57 -9.79 -0.34 -4.12
N ALA A 58 -9.46 -1.10 -5.17
CA ALA A 58 -8.09 -1.51 -5.48
C ALA A 58 -7.23 -0.31 -5.93
N VAL A 59 -7.79 0.56 -6.80
CA VAL A 59 -7.12 1.81 -7.22
C VAL A 59 -6.90 2.75 -6.03
N GLY A 60 -7.85 2.87 -5.12
CA GLY A 60 -7.69 3.66 -3.90
C GLY A 60 -6.53 3.17 -3.03
N LYS A 61 -6.38 1.85 -2.85
CA LYS A 61 -5.22 1.25 -2.16
C LYS A 61 -3.91 1.61 -2.86
N ALA A 62 -3.87 1.45 -4.19
CA ALA A 62 -2.70 1.79 -4.99
C ALA A 62 -2.34 3.27 -4.88
N PHE A 63 -3.34 4.16 -4.82
CA PHE A 63 -3.13 5.60 -4.63
C PHE A 63 -2.60 5.92 -3.23
N ILE A 64 -3.11 5.28 -2.17
CA ILE A 64 -2.60 5.44 -0.80
C ILE A 64 -1.13 5.00 -0.71
N VAL A 65 -0.81 3.85 -1.31
CA VAL A 65 0.58 3.37 -1.42
C VAL A 65 1.42 4.38 -2.20
N ALA A 66 0.97 4.84 -3.36
CA ALA A 66 1.71 5.79 -4.19
C ALA A 66 1.93 7.14 -3.49
N TYR A 67 0.89 7.74 -2.92
CA TYR A 67 0.96 8.99 -2.19
C TYR A 67 1.91 8.88 -1.02
N TYR A 68 1.83 7.80 -0.23
CA TYR A 68 2.76 7.61 0.88
C TYR A 68 4.21 7.40 0.43
N TYR A 69 4.43 6.51 -0.55
CA TYR A 69 5.76 6.20 -1.04
C TYR A 69 6.39 7.35 -1.83
N MET A 70 5.59 8.27 -2.40
CA MET A 70 6.06 9.48 -3.08
C MET A 70 6.20 10.69 -2.14
N HIS A 71 5.36 10.81 -1.12
CA HIS A 71 5.30 12.02 -0.28
C HIS A 71 6.24 11.96 0.94
N LEU A 72 6.68 10.77 1.38
CA LEU A 72 7.59 10.61 2.54
C LEU A 72 8.98 10.08 2.19
N LYS A 73 9.31 9.93 0.90
CA LYS A 73 10.61 9.41 0.47
C LYS A 73 11.17 10.18 -0.70
N GLU A 74 11.77 11.30 -0.35
CA GLU A 74 12.58 12.10 -1.26
C GLU A 74 13.74 11.33 -1.92
N GLU A 75 14.09 10.08 -1.51
CA GLU A 75 15.33 9.48 -2.03
C GLU A 75 15.47 7.94 -2.13
N THR A 76 14.43 7.12 -2.08
CA THR A 76 14.61 5.64 -2.18
C THR A 76 13.91 5.02 -3.38
N LYS A 77 14.60 5.09 -4.54
CA LYS A 77 14.24 4.41 -5.80
C LYS A 77 13.80 2.95 -5.61
N TRP A 78 14.36 2.25 -4.63
CA TRP A 78 14.05 0.85 -4.31
C TRP A 78 12.62 0.64 -3.80
N LEU A 79 12.07 1.59 -3.03
CA LEU A 79 10.69 1.49 -2.54
C LEU A 79 9.68 1.82 -3.64
N LYS A 80 10.03 2.71 -4.56
CA LYS A 80 9.23 2.95 -5.77
C LYS A 80 9.15 1.70 -6.66
N PHE A 81 10.24 0.92 -6.72
CA PHE A 81 10.27 -0.35 -7.46
C PHE A 81 9.33 -1.38 -6.83
N ILE A 82 9.37 -1.57 -5.51
CA ILE A 82 8.45 -2.48 -4.80
C ILE A 82 6.99 -2.05 -4.95
N ALA A 83 6.70 -0.75 -4.89
CA ALA A 83 5.35 -0.23 -5.12
C ALA A 83 4.89 -0.35 -6.59
N ALA A 84 5.83 -0.38 -7.55
CA ALA A 84 5.51 -0.57 -8.95
C ALA A 84 5.06 -2.00 -9.29
N VAL A 85 5.58 -3.02 -8.59
CA VAL A 85 5.21 -4.43 -8.78
C VAL A 85 3.69 -4.69 -8.68
N PRO A 86 2.98 -4.26 -7.62
CA PRO A 86 1.53 -4.44 -7.55
C PRO A 86 0.78 -3.59 -8.57
N ILE A 87 1.33 -2.45 -9.01
CA ILE A 87 0.71 -1.61 -10.05
C ILE A 87 0.75 -2.33 -11.41
N THR A 88 1.90 -2.89 -11.80
CA THR A 88 1.99 -3.68 -13.04
C THR A 88 1.11 -4.93 -12.99
N ALA A 89 1.02 -5.59 -11.83
CA ALA A 89 0.08 -6.70 -11.63
C ALA A 89 -1.38 -6.26 -11.81
N GLY A 90 -1.78 -5.10 -11.27
CA GLY A 90 -3.12 -4.54 -11.46
C GLY A 90 -3.44 -4.19 -12.92
N ILE A 91 -2.47 -3.63 -13.65
CA ILE A 91 -2.60 -3.36 -15.10
C ILE A 91 -2.81 -4.68 -15.86
N TYR A 92 -1.98 -5.69 -15.58
CA TYR A 92 -2.09 -7.01 -16.23
C TYR A 92 -3.44 -7.67 -15.94
N ALA A 93 -3.90 -7.62 -14.69
CA ALA A 93 -5.23 -8.12 -14.31
C ALA A 93 -6.36 -7.38 -15.04
N THR A 94 -6.24 -6.07 -15.23
CA THR A 94 -7.23 -5.27 -15.98
C THR A 94 -7.28 -5.70 -17.44
N VAL A 95 -6.12 -5.91 -18.07
CA VAL A 95 -6.03 -6.41 -19.45
C VAL A 95 -6.64 -7.80 -19.58
N LEU A 96 -6.37 -8.70 -18.63
CA LEU A 96 -6.95 -10.04 -18.59
C LEU A 96 -8.48 -10.01 -18.42
N CYS A 97 -9.00 -9.18 -17.53
CA CYS A 97 -10.44 -8.99 -17.37
C CYS A 97 -11.08 -8.44 -18.66
N LEU A 98 -10.39 -7.52 -19.35
CA LEU A 98 -10.86 -6.97 -20.61
C LEU A 98 -10.87 -8.03 -21.71
N GLU A 99 -9.80 -8.83 -21.85
CA GLU A 99 -9.78 -9.98 -22.76
C GLU A 99 -10.89 -11.00 -22.44
N ALA A 100 -11.13 -11.30 -21.16
CA ALA A 100 -12.19 -12.20 -20.74
C ALA A 100 -13.59 -11.68 -21.11
N ILE A 101 -13.77 -10.36 -21.22
CA ILE A 101 -15.01 -9.74 -21.70
C ILE A 101 -15.12 -9.81 -23.22
N TYR A 102 -14.02 -9.59 -23.95
CA TYR A 102 -14.02 -9.62 -25.43
C TYR A 102 -14.03 -11.04 -26.01
N LYS A 103 -13.60 -12.03 -25.24
CA LYS A 103 -13.68 -13.45 -25.60
C LYS A 103 -14.64 -14.18 -24.64
N PRO A 104 -15.95 -13.91 -24.72
CA PRO A 104 -16.90 -14.79 -24.07
C PRO A 104 -16.79 -16.14 -24.76
N PHE A 105 -16.51 -17.18 -23.98
CA PHE A 105 -16.45 -18.56 -24.42
C PHE A 105 -17.76 -18.98 -25.13
#